data_AF-A0A2E3P1E9-F1
#
_entry.id   AF-A0A2E3P1E9-F1
#
_cell.length_a   1.000
_cell.length_b   1.000
_cell.length_c   1.000
_cell.angle_alpha   90.00
_cell.angle_beta   90.00
_cell.angle_gamma   90.00
#
_symmetry.space_group_name_H-M   'P 1'
#
loop_
_entity.id
_entity.type
_entity.pdbx_description
1 polymer ?
#
loop_
_entity_poly.entity_id
_entity_poly.type
_entity_poly.pdbx_seq_one_letter_code
_entity_poly.pdbx_strand_id
1 'polypeptide(L)'
;MKTHRNHANYWAFVLHRISGLALLLFLPAHFYVLALAVEQAATLDMFLSWTEAPLVKLLETGLVILLAAHMTGGLRILAIEFLAWRNWQKSVVAITGGLSLAAGLLFFLNAG
;
A
#
# COMPACT_ATOMS: atom_id res chain seq x y z
N MET A 1 -26.50 -22.32 0.45
CA MET A 1 -26.02 -21.33 -0.54
C MET A 1 -24.53 -21.13 -0.32
N LYS A 2 -23.65 -21.68 -1.17
CA LYS A 2 -22.19 -21.46 -1.03
C LYS A 2 -21.93 -19.98 -1.37
N THR A 3 -21.53 -19.19 -0.38
CA THR A 3 -21.21 -17.77 -0.57
C THR A 3 -20.07 -17.63 -1.57
N HIS A 4 -20.37 -17.15 -2.78
CA HIS A 4 -19.43 -16.95 -3.91
C HIS A 4 -18.25 -16.00 -3.61
N ARG A 5 -18.19 -15.40 -2.41
CA ARG A 5 -17.27 -14.31 -2.03
C ARG A 5 -16.25 -14.70 -0.96
N ASN A 6 -16.19 -15.98 -0.55
CA ASN A 6 -15.25 -16.41 0.50
C ASN A 6 -14.05 -17.19 -0.07
N HIS A 7 -13.29 -16.57 -0.99
CA HIS A 7 -12.06 -17.14 -1.51
C HIS A 7 -10.95 -16.09 -1.61
N ALA A 8 -9.68 -16.50 -1.50
CA ALA A 8 -8.54 -15.58 -1.42
C ALA A 8 -8.44 -14.58 -2.58
N ASN A 9 -8.77 -15.01 -3.81
CA ASN A 9 -8.77 -14.12 -4.97
C ASN A 9 -9.80 -12.98 -4.88
N TYR A 10 -10.93 -13.20 -4.20
CA TYR A 10 -11.96 -12.18 -4.04
C TYR A 10 -11.47 -11.09 -3.07
N TRP A 11 -10.88 -11.51 -1.95
CA TRP A 11 -10.27 -10.59 -0.99
C TRP A 11 -9.09 -9.82 -1.59
N ALA A 12 -8.24 -10.47 -2.39
CA ALA A 12 -7.15 -9.80 -3.10
C ALA A 12 -7.66 -8.72 -4.06
N PHE A 13 -8.77 -8.98 -4.75
CA PHE A 13 -9.44 -8.00 -5.60
C PHE A 13 -9.99 -6.80 -4.81
N VAL A 14 -10.69 -7.07 -3.70
CA VAL A 14 -11.24 -6.01 -2.83
C VAL A 14 -10.10 -5.16 -2.26
N LEU A 15 -9.06 -5.80 -1.73
CA LEU A 15 -7.89 -5.13 -1.18
C LEU A 15 -7.23 -4.22 -2.22
N HIS A 16 -6.98 -4.71 -3.44
CA HIS A 16 -6.35 -3.92 -4.50
C HIS A 16 -7.15 -2.67 -4.89
N ARG A 17 -8.50 -2.75 -4.91
CA ARG A 17 -9.36 -1.61 -5.22
C ARG A 17 -9.43 -0.60 -4.07
N ILE A 18 -9.64 -1.09 -2.85
CA ILE A 18 -9.73 -0.21 -1.67
C ILE A 18 -8.39 0.47 -1.43
N SER A 19 -7.26 -0.24 -1.58
CA SER A 19 -5.93 0.38 -1.47
C SER A 19 -5.71 1.45 -2.54
N GLY A 20 -6.13 1.21 -3.79
CA GLY A 20 -6.06 2.21 -4.86
C GLY A 20 -6.87 3.47 -4.54
N LEU A 21 -8.09 3.32 -4.01
CA LEU A 21 -8.92 4.46 -3.59
C LEU A 21 -8.29 5.23 -2.41
N ALA A 22 -7.77 4.52 -1.42
CA ALA A 22 -7.10 5.15 -0.28
C ALA A 22 -5.85 5.94 -0.72
N LEU A 23 -5.03 5.36 -1.61
CA LEU A 23 -3.84 6.02 -2.16
C LEU A 23 -4.23 7.23 -3.02
N LEU A 24 -5.29 7.14 -3.82
CA LEU A 24 -5.81 8.26 -4.59
C LEU A 24 -6.20 9.43 -3.68
N LEU A 25 -6.87 9.16 -2.56
CA LEU A 25 -7.25 10.19 -1.58
C LEU A 25 -6.04 10.75 -0.83
N PHE A 26 -4.98 9.96 -0.66
CA PHE A 26 -3.72 10.41 -0.08
C PHE A 26 -2.93 11.36 -1.00
N LEU A 27 -3.00 11.18 -2.32
CA LEU A 27 -2.19 11.95 -3.28
C LEU A 27 -2.31 13.47 -3.15
N PRO A 28 -3.50 14.10 -3.03
CA PRO A 28 -3.59 15.54 -2.82
C PRO A 28 -2.85 16.03 -1.57
N ALA A 29 -2.97 15.30 -0.45
CA ALA A 29 -2.25 15.62 0.78
C ALA A 29 -0.73 15.46 0.59
N HIS A 30 -0.30 14.40 -0.09
CA HIS A 30 1.10 14.16 -0.40
C HIS A 30 1.71 15.27 -1.26
N PHE A 31 1.02 15.68 -2.33
CA PHE A 31 1.47 16.77 -3.20
C PHE A 31 1.50 18.12 -2.47
N TYR A 32 0.58 18.36 -1.54
CA TYR A 32 0.64 19.54 -0.69
C TYR A 32 1.90 19.57 0.18
N VAL A 33 2.26 18.45 0.81
CA VAL A 33 3.51 18.35 1.59
C VAL A 33 4.74 18.55 0.70
N LEU A 34 4.75 18.00 -0.52
CA LEU A 34 5.83 18.24 -1.49
C LEU A 34 5.93 19.73 -1.87
N ALA A 35 4.82 20.44 -1.99
CA ALA A 35 4.82 21.88 -2.25
C ALA A 35 5.43 22.67 -1.07
N LEU A 36 5.11 22.29 0.18
CA LEU A 36 5.74 22.87 1.37
C LEU A 36 7.26 22.67 1.37
N ALA A 37 7.72 21.50 0.91
CA ALA A 37 9.14 21.20 0.83
C ALA A 37 9.91 22.09 -0.16
N VAL A 38 9.23 22.68 -1.14
CA VAL A 38 9.85 23.59 -2.12
C VAL A 38 9.79 25.04 -1.64
N GLU A 39 8.68 25.46 -1.05
CA GLU A 39 8.38 26.89 -0.84
C GLU A 39 8.47 27.34 0.62
N GLN A 40 8.28 26.44 1.59
CA GLN A 40 8.00 26.81 2.99
C GLN A 40 8.66 25.86 4.00
N ALA A 41 9.99 25.93 4.10
CA ALA A 41 10.80 25.07 4.99
C ALA A 41 10.30 25.05 6.44
N ALA A 42 9.96 26.20 7.04
CA ALA A 42 9.50 26.26 8.43
C ALA A 42 8.18 25.50 8.66
N THR A 43 7.26 25.53 7.69
CA THR A 43 5.99 24.80 7.77
C THR A 43 6.22 23.30 7.55
N LEU A 44 7.15 22.94 6.66
CA LEU A 44 7.59 21.55 6.49
C LEU A 44 8.19 21.00 7.79
N ASP A 45 9.07 21.73 8.46
CA ASP A 45 9.70 21.29 9.72
C ASP A 45 8.66 21.00 10.81
N MET A 46 7.63 21.85 10.90
CA MET A 46 6.51 21.63 11.81
C MET A 46 5.68 20.40 11.44
N PHE A 47 5.45 20.17 10.14
CA PHE A 47 4.76 18.97 9.66
C PHE A 47 5.57 17.69 9.97
N LEU A 48 6.88 17.71 9.74
CA LEU A 48 7.78 16.59 10.05
C LEU A 48 7.86 16.32 11.56
N SER A 49 7.85 17.36 12.40
CA SER A 49 7.76 17.17 13.85
C SER A 49 6.45 16.51 14.28
N TRP A 50 5.35 16.76 13.56
CA TRP A 50 4.07 16.12 13.84
C TRP A 50 4.04 14.64 13.40
N THR A 51 4.75 14.28 12.32
CA THR A 51 4.86 12.89 11.86
C THR A 51 5.59 11.97 12.85
N GLU A 52 6.38 12.54 13.76
CA GLU A 52 7.02 11.78 14.84
C GLU A 52 6.04 11.18 15.85
N ALA A 53 4.79 11.66 15.90
CA ALA A 53 3.78 11.10 16.79
C ALA A 53 3.56 9.60 16.51
N PRO A 54 3.54 8.71 17.52
CA PRO A 54 3.44 7.27 17.32
C PRO A 54 2.23 6.84 16.48
N LEU A 55 1.10 7.54 16.64
CA LEU A 55 -0.09 7.28 15.84
C LEU A 55 0.12 7.59 14.36
N VAL A 56 0.88 8.65 14.03
CA VAL A 56 1.17 9.02 12.65
C VAL A 56 2.11 8.00 12.02
N LYS A 57 3.16 7.55 12.74
CA LYS A 57 4.03 6.45 12.29
C LYS A 57 3.26 5.16 11.97
N LEU A 58 2.23 4.84 12.77
CA LEU A 58 1.33 3.71 12.47
C LEU A 58 0.50 3.94 11.20
N LEU A 59 0.00 5.16 10.99
CA LEU A 59 -0.75 5.50 9.77
C LEU A 59 0.15 5.47 8.52
N GLU A 60 1.38 5.97 8.62
CA GLU A 60 2.41 5.88 7.57
C GLU A 60 2.74 4.43 7.25
N THR A 61 2.92 3.59 8.27
CA THR A 61 3.11 2.14 8.09
C THR A 61 1.92 1.52 7.34
N GLY A 62 0.69 1.88 7.71
CA GLY A 62 -0.51 1.47 7.00
C GLY A 62 -0.52 1.91 5.53
N LEU A 63 -0.14 3.16 5.26
CA LEU A 63 -0.01 3.70 3.90
C LEU A 63 1.02 2.91 3.07
N VAL A 64 2.17 2.55 3.65
CA VAL A 64 3.20 1.72 2.99
C VAL A 64 2.66 0.33 2.67
N ILE A 65 1.93 -0.29 3.59
CA ILE A 65 1.29 -1.60 3.35
C ILE A 65 0.28 -1.49 2.20
N LEU A 66 -0.57 -0.45 2.19
CA LEU A 66 -1.55 -0.22 1.13
C LEU A 66 -0.89 0.01 -0.22
N LEU A 67 0.17 0.83 -0.27
CA LEU A 67 0.98 1.07 -1.45
C LEU A 67 1.57 -0.23 -1.99
N ALA A 68 2.23 -1.00 -1.13
CA ALA A 68 2.83 -2.27 -1.51
C ALA A 68 1.78 -3.27 -1.97
N ALA A 69 0.62 -3.37 -1.31
CA ALA A 69 -0.48 -4.25 -1.70
C ALA A 69 -1.11 -3.84 -3.04
N HIS A 70 -1.25 -2.54 -3.28
CA HIS A 70 -1.74 -2.04 -4.56
C HIS A 70 -0.75 -2.38 -5.70
N MET A 71 0.53 -2.09 -5.49
CA MET A 71 1.60 -2.33 -6.47
C MET A 71 1.75 -3.83 -6.79
N THR A 72 1.93 -4.68 -5.78
CA THR A 72 2.11 -6.13 -6.00
C THR A 72 0.84 -6.77 -6.55
N GLY A 73 -0.34 -6.30 -6.13
CA GLY A 73 -1.63 -6.69 -6.71
C GLY A 73 -1.77 -6.31 -8.18
N GLY A 74 -1.35 -5.10 -8.57
CA GLY A 74 -1.32 -4.64 -9.95
C GLY A 74 -0.36 -5.46 -10.82
N LEU A 75 0.86 -5.70 -10.32
CA LEU A 75 1.83 -6.57 -10.98
C LEU A 75 1.30 -8.00 -11.18
N ARG A 76 0.58 -8.55 -10.20
CA ARG A 76 -0.11 -9.85 -10.35
C ARG A 76 -1.12 -9.82 -11.49
N ILE A 77 -1.93 -8.77 -11.60
CA ILE A 77 -2.94 -8.64 -12.66
C ILE A 77 -2.25 -8.56 -14.02
N LEU A 78 -1.24 -7.69 -14.17
CA LEU A 78 -0.44 -7.59 -15.39
C LEU A 78 0.19 -8.94 -15.75
N ALA A 79 0.74 -9.65 -14.78
CA ALA A 79 1.36 -10.94 -15.02
C ALA A 79 0.37 -12.02 -15.50
N ILE A 80 -0.89 -11.97 -15.05
CA ILE A 80 -1.95 -12.88 -15.52
C ILE A 80 -2.37 -12.53 -16.94
N GLU A 81 -2.42 -11.25 -17.29
CA GLU A 81 -2.82 -10.78 -18.62
C GLU A 81 -1.74 -11.07 -19.68
N PHE A 82 -0.46 -10.87 -19.34
CA PHE A 82 0.63 -10.88 -20.32
C PHE A 82 1.48 -12.16 -20.33
N LEU A 83 1.40 -13.04 -19.33
CA LEU A 83 2.17 -14.31 -19.32
C LEU A 83 1.28 -15.54 -19.51
N ALA A 84 1.86 -16.58 -20.12
CA ALA A 84 1.21 -17.89 -20.25
C ALA A 84 0.85 -18.48 -18.88
N TRP A 85 -0.38 -19.03 -18.80
CA TRP A 85 -0.94 -19.63 -17.60
C TRP A 85 -0.08 -20.79 -17.07
N ARG A 86 0.30 -20.74 -15.79
CA ARG A 86 1.22 -21.70 -15.16
C ARG A 86 0.82 -21.94 -13.70
N ASN A 87 1.19 -23.10 -13.15
CA ASN A 87 0.81 -23.53 -11.80
C ASN A 87 1.24 -22.57 -10.67
N TRP A 88 2.26 -21.73 -10.88
CA TRP A 88 2.72 -20.75 -9.88
C TRP A 88 1.67 -19.69 -9.54
N GLN A 89 0.72 -19.41 -10.45
CA GLN A 89 -0.35 -18.41 -10.26
C GLN A 89 -1.26 -18.70 -9.04
N LYS A 90 -1.31 -19.96 -8.58
CA LYS A 90 -2.08 -20.37 -7.39
C LYS A 90 -1.52 -19.79 -6.08
N SER A 91 -0.21 -19.55 -6.01
CA SER A 91 0.46 -19.06 -4.79
C SER A 91 0.71 -17.55 -4.79
N VAL A 92 0.45 -16.86 -5.90
CA VAL A 92 0.81 -15.44 -6.08
C VAL A 92 0.07 -14.53 -5.11
N VAL A 93 -1.17 -14.86 -4.74
CA VAL A 93 -1.91 -14.06 -3.75
C VAL A 93 -1.20 -14.06 -2.40
N ALA A 94 -0.69 -15.22 -1.96
CA ALA A 94 0.05 -15.30 -0.70
C ALA A 94 1.39 -14.57 -0.78
N ILE A 95 2.10 -14.70 -1.91
CA ILE A 95 3.39 -14.01 -2.13
C ILE A 95 3.20 -12.48 -2.13
N THR A 96 2.24 -11.98 -2.90
CA THR A 96 1.96 -10.55 -3.00
C THR A 96 1.55 -9.96 -1.65
N GLY A 97 0.68 -10.63 -0.90
CA GLY A 97 0.33 -10.23 0.47
C GLY A 97 1.51 -10.27 1.43
N GLY A 98 2.33 -11.33 1.37
CA GLY A 98 3.54 -11.47 2.19
C GLY A 98 4.56 -10.36 1.95
N LEU A 99 4.81 -10.01 0.68
CA LEU A 99 5.69 -8.90 0.31
C LEU A 99 5.18 -7.55 0.84
N SER A 100 3.86 -7.32 0.78
CA SER A 100 3.27 -6.08 1.28
C SER A 100 3.40 -5.95 2.80
N LEU A 101 3.18 -7.04 3.54
CA LEU A 101 3.37 -7.05 4.99
C LEU A 101 4.84 -6.92 5.37
N ALA A 102 5.74 -7.58 4.65
CA ALA A 102 7.18 -7.46 4.87
C ALA A 102 7.66 -6.02 4.65
N ALA A 103 7.21 -5.35 3.59
CA ALA A 103 7.54 -3.95 3.33
C ALA A 103 7.06 -3.03 4.47
N GLY A 104 5.82 -3.21 4.93
CA GLY A 104 5.28 -2.47 6.08
C GLY A 104 6.03 -2.73 7.37
N LEU A 105 6.37 -3.98 7.66
CA LEU A 105 7.15 -4.34 8.85
C LEU A 105 8.55 -3.71 8.80
N LEU A 106 9.24 -3.80 7.66
CA LEU A 106 10.56 -3.19 7.48
C LEU A 106 10.50 -1.69 7.68
N PHE A 107 9.48 -1.02 7.13
CA PHE A 107 9.25 0.40 7.37
C PHE A 107 9.01 0.70 8.85
N PHE A 108 8.12 -0.02 9.51
CA PHE A 108 7.80 0.18 10.92
C PHE A 108 9.01 0.01 11.84
N LEU A 109 9.86 -0.99 11.57
CA LEU A 109 11.09 -1.23 12.31
C LEU A 109 12.15 -0.15 12.08
N ASN A 110 12.08 0.56 10.94
CA ASN A 110 13.00 1.64 10.59
C ASN A 110 12.48 3.02 10.99
N ALA A 111 11.16 3.18 11.17
CA ALA A 111 10.50 4.45 11.51
C ALA A 111 10.79 4.94 12.95
N GLY A 112 11.77 4.34 13.65
CA GLY A 112 12.13 4.62 15.04
C GLY A 112 13.23 5.66 15.18
#